data_AF-A0A7X3CM91-F1
#
_entry.id   AF-A0A7X3CM91-F1
#
_cell.length_a   1.000
_cell.length_b   1.000
_cell.length_c   1.000
_cell.angle_alpha   90.00
_cell.angle_beta   90.00
_cell.angle_gamma   90.00
#
_symmetry.space_group_name_H-M   'P 1'
#
loop_
_entity.id
_entity.type
_entity.pdbx_description
1 polymer ?
#
loop_
_entity_poly.entity_id
_entity_poly.type
_entity_poly.pdbx_seq_one_letter_code
_entity_poly.pdbx_strand_id
1 'polypeptide(L)'
;MRDWSPIRPYNPGEQVVYKGSIWQARWWTQGQEPGVHEVWQQIGPATGNPTAPAAPTGLTATAGNAQINLTWAPSSGATSYTVKRATTSGGPYTDVATGLTTPSYTNTGLTNGTTYYYVVSASNSAGHSPNSAQVSATPMAGTEVPAAPAAPAGLTATAGNAQVSLSWNAVSGATSYTVKRATTSGGPYTNVATGLTTPSYTNTGLTNDTTYYYVVSASNSAGHSPDSAPVSATPAGDPIASNLVLQYKAGDTNATDNQIKPHFNIKNNGTSAVDLSTLKIRYYFTKEGSAAMNGSIDWAQLGASNLQISFGNHTGTDSDTYVELGFSSGAGSIAAGGQSGEIQLRMSKADWSNFNEENDYSFDGTKTAFADWSRVVLYQNGTAVWGNEP
;
A
#
# COMPACT_ATOMS: atom_id res chain seq x y z
N MET A 1 15.11 -50.85 33.12
CA MET A 1 15.70 -50.76 34.46
C MET A 1 15.01 -49.61 35.18
N ARG A 2 14.18 -49.89 36.19
CA ARG A 2 13.82 -48.88 37.20
C ARG A 2 14.65 -49.21 38.44
N ASP A 3 15.36 -48.19 38.89
CA ASP A 3 16.24 -48.13 40.04
C ASP A 3 15.48 -48.53 41.33
N TRP A 4 15.96 -49.59 41.97
CA TRP A 4 15.60 -49.94 43.34
C TRP A 4 16.89 -49.95 44.15
N SER A 5 17.35 -48.77 44.52
CA SER A 5 18.31 -48.65 45.62
C SER A 5 17.62 -49.01 46.95
N PRO A 6 18.31 -49.72 47.87
CA PRO A 6 17.66 -50.62 48.82
C PRO A 6 17.21 -49.91 50.11
N ILE A 7 15.93 -50.00 50.43
CA ILE A 7 15.46 -49.89 51.82
C ILE A 7 15.54 -51.30 52.44
N ARG A 8 16.77 -51.73 52.79
CA ARG A 8 17.13 -52.56 53.96
C ARG A 8 18.50 -53.25 53.74
N PRO A 9 19.35 -53.38 54.79
CA PRO A 9 20.60 -54.12 54.70
C PRO A 9 20.34 -55.63 54.55
N TYR A 10 21.08 -56.28 53.64
CA TYR A 10 21.09 -57.74 53.45
C TYR A 10 21.71 -58.43 54.67
N ASN A 11 20.94 -59.21 55.43
CA ASN A 11 21.49 -59.97 56.56
C ASN A 11 22.13 -61.29 56.06
N PRO A 12 23.26 -61.72 56.62
CA PRO A 12 23.89 -63.01 56.27
C PRO A 12 22.95 -64.16 56.70
N GLY A 13 22.36 -64.84 55.72
CA GLY A 13 21.41 -65.95 55.96
C GLY A 13 20.14 -65.90 55.09
N GLU A 14 20.01 -64.97 54.17
CA GLU A 14 18.88 -64.94 53.25
C GLU A 14 19.10 -65.86 52.05
N GLN A 15 18.18 -66.80 51.81
CA GLN A 15 18.07 -67.52 50.55
C GLN A 15 16.81 -67.07 49.82
N VAL A 16 17.02 -66.51 48.62
CA VAL A 16 15.96 -66.11 47.71
C VAL A 16 15.98 -67.06 46.52
N VAL A 17 14.87 -67.75 46.27
CA VAL A 17 14.73 -68.70 45.16
C VAL A 17 13.65 -68.22 44.21
N TYR A 18 14.01 -68.12 42.93
CA TYR A 18 13.07 -67.83 41.84
C TYR A 18 12.40 -69.11 41.36
N LYS A 19 11.07 -69.19 41.43
CA LYS A 19 10.29 -70.34 40.93
C LYS A 19 9.35 -69.94 39.81
N GLY A 20 9.91 -69.39 38.73
CA GLY A 20 9.25 -69.19 37.44
C GLY A 20 8.20 -68.08 37.38
N SER A 21 7.47 -67.80 38.47
CA SER A 21 6.41 -66.77 38.52
C SER A 21 6.32 -66.02 39.86
N ILE A 22 7.07 -66.45 40.89
CA ILE A 22 7.16 -65.77 42.19
C ILE A 22 8.59 -65.81 42.73
N TRP A 23 8.92 -64.79 43.52
CA TRP A 23 10.11 -64.77 44.37
C TRP A 23 9.72 -65.28 45.76
N GLN A 24 10.41 -66.30 46.25
CA GLN A 24 10.27 -66.78 47.63
C GLN A 24 11.54 -66.44 48.39
N ALA A 25 11.40 -65.77 49.54
CA ALA A 25 12.49 -65.52 50.47
C ALA A 25 12.27 -66.35 51.75
N ARG A 26 13.35 -66.92 52.27
CA ARG A 26 13.40 -67.53 53.62
C ARG A 26 14.42 -66.78 54.45
N TRP A 27 14.08 -66.48 55.69
CA TRP A 27 14.99 -65.93 56.69
C TRP A 27 14.91 -66.73 57.99
N TRP A 28 16.05 -66.88 58.65
CA TRP A 28 16.14 -67.39 60.02
C TRP A 28 16.94 -66.39 60.87
N THR A 29 16.62 -66.33 62.16
CA THR A 29 17.45 -65.63 63.15
C THR A 29 18.52 -66.59 63.66
N GLN A 30 19.76 -66.12 63.79
CA GLN A 30 20.88 -66.95 64.25
C GLN A 30 20.66 -67.37 65.71
N GLY A 31 20.50 -68.68 65.98
CA GLY A 31 20.53 -69.24 67.33
C GLY A 31 19.31 -70.06 67.79
N GLN A 32 18.28 -70.27 66.97
CA GLN A 32 17.16 -71.19 67.26
C GLN A 32 16.90 -72.08 66.06
N GLU A 33 16.85 -73.41 66.22
CA GLU A 33 16.42 -74.31 65.14
C GLU A 33 14.96 -74.02 64.77
N PRO A 34 14.62 -73.73 63.49
CA PRO A 34 13.25 -73.36 63.14
C PRO A 34 12.36 -74.59 62.91
N GLY A 35 11.55 -74.91 63.92
CA GLY A 35 10.20 -75.43 63.68
C GLY A 35 9.37 -74.35 62.98
N VAL A 36 8.71 -74.72 61.88
CA VAL A 36 8.01 -73.89 60.90
C VAL A 36 7.09 -72.81 61.51
N HIS A 37 7.49 -71.54 61.47
CA HIS A 37 6.60 -70.39 61.57
C HIS A 37 6.50 -69.74 60.17
N GLU A 38 5.49 -70.12 59.39
CA GLU A 38 5.18 -69.44 58.12
C GLU A 38 4.19 -68.30 58.38
N VAL A 39 4.66 -67.06 58.35
CA VAL A 39 3.82 -65.86 58.21
C VAL A 39 4.01 -65.32 56.80
N TRP A 40 2.94 -65.33 56.01
CA TRP A 40 2.94 -64.86 54.62
C TRP A 40 2.49 -63.39 54.56
N GLN A 41 3.30 -62.52 53.94
CA GLN A 41 2.83 -61.21 53.45
C GLN A 41 2.75 -61.22 51.93
N GLN A 42 1.57 -60.89 51.41
CA GLN A 42 1.27 -60.83 49.98
C GLN A 42 1.79 -59.52 49.38
N ILE A 43 2.78 -59.60 48.48
CA ILE A 43 3.10 -58.51 47.56
C ILE A 43 2.45 -58.87 46.22
N GLY A 44 1.45 -58.09 45.82
CA GLY A 44 0.68 -58.33 44.59
C GLY A 44 1.55 -58.28 43.31
N PRO A 45 1.14 -58.93 42.22
CA PRO A 45 1.97 -59.08 41.03
C PRO A 45 2.16 -57.77 40.26
N ALA A 46 3.34 -57.61 39.66
CA ALA A 46 3.62 -56.63 38.63
C ALA A 46 2.66 -56.81 37.44
N THR A 47 2.16 -55.68 36.93
CA THR A 47 1.27 -55.58 35.76
C THR A 47 1.82 -56.36 34.56
N GLY A 48 0.93 -57.11 33.91
CA GLY A 48 1.25 -58.05 32.84
C GLY A 48 2.03 -57.47 31.65
N ASN A 49 2.67 -58.37 30.89
CA ASN A 49 3.34 -58.09 29.62
C ASN A 49 2.43 -57.24 28.71
N PRO A 50 2.88 -56.13 28.10
CA PRO A 50 2.02 -55.32 27.25
C PRO A 50 1.42 -56.19 26.15
N THR A 51 0.11 -56.06 25.94
CA THR A 51 -0.60 -56.66 24.80
C THR A 51 -0.62 -55.66 23.64
N ALA A 52 -0.76 -56.15 22.41
CA ALA A 52 -0.95 -55.27 21.26
C ALA A 52 -2.17 -54.35 21.48
N PRO A 53 -2.18 -53.11 20.97
CA PRO A 53 -3.28 -52.18 21.18
C PRO A 53 -4.57 -52.68 20.54
N ALA A 54 -5.71 -52.16 21.01
CA ALA A 54 -6.98 -52.35 20.32
C ALA A 54 -7.00 -51.58 18.98
N ALA A 55 -7.78 -52.08 18.02
CA ALA A 55 -7.98 -51.41 16.74
C ALA A 55 -8.55 -49.98 16.96
N PRO A 56 -8.04 -48.96 16.24
CA PRO A 56 -8.60 -47.61 16.31
C PRO A 56 -10.09 -47.60 15.94
N THR A 57 -10.87 -46.77 16.64
CA THR A 57 -12.31 -46.59 16.42
C THR A 57 -12.62 -45.15 16.04
N GLY A 58 -13.82 -44.89 15.50
CA GLY A 58 -14.25 -43.53 15.17
C GLY A 58 -13.41 -42.86 14.07
N LEU A 59 -12.78 -43.64 13.18
CA LEU A 59 -12.10 -43.09 12.02
C LEU A 59 -13.11 -42.32 11.16
N THR A 60 -12.78 -41.09 10.78
CA THR A 60 -13.54 -40.24 9.87
C THR A 60 -12.63 -39.68 8.79
N ALA A 61 -13.21 -39.36 7.62
CA ALA A 61 -12.50 -38.74 6.50
C ALA A 61 -13.29 -37.54 5.98
N THR A 62 -12.67 -36.36 6.01
CA THR A 62 -13.25 -35.11 5.52
C THR A 62 -12.49 -34.63 4.29
N ALA A 63 -13.18 -34.57 3.14
CA ALA A 63 -12.60 -34.13 1.89
C ALA A 63 -12.30 -32.61 1.88
N GLY A 64 -11.19 -32.24 1.25
CA GLY A 64 -10.85 -30.87 0.86
C GLY A 64 -10.27 -30.82 -0.55
N ASN A 65 -9.74 -29.67 -0.97
CA ASN A 65 -9.10 -29.54 -2.27
C ASN A 65 -7.77 -30.30 -2.32
N ALA A 66 -7.69 -31.33 -3.16
CA ALA A 66 -6.51 -32.20 -3.31
C ALA A 66 -6.00 -32.82 -1.99
N GLN A 67 -6.86 -32.92 -0.97
CA GLN A 67 -6.50 -33.46 0.34
C GLN A 67 -7.69 -34.10 1.06
N ILE A 68 -7.40 -34.99 2.01
CA ILE A 68 -8.38 -35.58 2.92
C ILE A 68 -7.83 -35.52 4.35
N ASN A 69 -8.63 -34.95 5.26
CA ASN A 69 -8.34 -34.90 6.69
C ASN A 69 -8.93 -36.13 7.38
N LEU A 70 -8.10 -36.86 8.11
CA LEU A 70 -8.47 -38.07 8.85
C LEU A 70 -8.34 -37.83 10.35
N THR A 71 -9.34 -38.26 11.12
CA THR A 71 -9.29 -38.25 12.59
C THR A 71 -9.88 -39.55 13.14
N TRP A 72 -9.39 -40.01 14.29
CA TRP A 72 -9.89 -41.21 14.97
C TRP A 72 -9.81 -41.06 16.49
N ALA A 73 -10.39 -42.00 17.24
CA ALA A 73 -10.26 -42.04 18.69
C ALA A 73 -8.93 -42.70 19.10
N PRO A 74 -8.22 -42.20 20.13
CA PRO A 74 -7.01 -42.84 20.65
C PRO A 74 -7.25 -44.30 21.08
N SER A 75 -6.34 -45.20 20.72
CA SER A 75 -6.34 -46.59 21.19
C SER A 75 -5.59 -46.71 22.51
N SER A 76 -6.22 -47.32 23.52
CA SER A 76 -5.56 -47.60 24.81
C SER A 76 -4.30 -48.45 24.62
N GLY A 77 -3.18 -48.02 25.21
CA GLY A 77 -1.89 -48.71 25.12
C GLY A 77 -1.13 -48.54 23.80
N ALA A 78 -1.61 -47.72 22.86
CA ALA A 78 -0.91 -47.39 21.63
C ALA A 78 0.17 -46.33 21.84
N THR A 79 1.33 -46.52 21.21
CA THR A 79 2.41 -45.53 21.16
C THR A 79 2.49 -44.81 19.81
N SER A 80 1.94 -45.41 18.75
CA SER A 80 1.88 -44.80 17.42
C SER A 80 0.77 -45.38 16.55
N TYR A 81 0.49 -44.72 15.42
CA TYR A 81 -0.49 -45.15 14.42
C TYR A 81 0.12 -45.17 13.02
N THR A 82 -0.42 -46.05 12.17
CA THR A 82 -0.15 -46.12 10.74
C THR A 82 -1.46 -45.95 9.96
N VAL A 83 -1.48 -44.96 9.06
CA VAL A 83 -2.59 -44.70 8.15
C VAL A 83 -2.30 -45.38 6.82
N LYS A 84 -3.28 -46.15 6.32
CA LYS A 84 -3.18 -46.88 5.06
C LYS A 84 -4.29 -46.44 4.11
N ARG A 85 -3.96 -46.34 2.82
CA ARG A 85 -4.85 -45.84 1.76
C ARG A 85 -5.01 -46.86 0.64
N ALA A 86 -6.20 -46.95 0.06
CA ALA A 86 -6.48 -47.65 -1.18
C ALA A 86 -7.29 -46.76 -2.13
N THR A 87 -7.25 -47.05 -3.44
CA THR A 87 -8.14 -46.46 -4.46
C THR A 87 -9.33 -47.35 -4.78
N THR A 88 -9.40 -48.55 -4.19
CA THR A 88 -10.49 -49.52 -4.32
C THR A 88 -10.98 -49.92 -2.94
N SER A 89 -12.30 -50.07 -2.79
CA SER A 89 -12.88 -50.52 -1.52
C SER A 89 -12.37 -51.92 -1.16
N GLY A 90 -12.06 -52.18 0.11
CA GLY A 90 -11.45 -53.44 0.56
C GLY A 90 -9.94 -53.58 0.34
N GLY A 91 -9.28 -52.66 -0.36
CA GLY A 91 -7.83 -52.70 -0.62
C GLY A 91 -7.47 -53.07 -2.07
N PRO A 92 -6.18 -53.37 -2.35
CA PRO A 92 -5.04 -53.41 -1.42
C PRO A 92 -4.69 -52.02 -0.87
N TYR A 93 -4.26 -51.97 0.40
CA TYR A 93 -3.87 -50.72 1.07
C TYR A 93 -2.36 -50.52 1.03
N THR A 94 -1.93 -49.26 0.89
CA THR A 94 -0.54 -48.81 1.04
C THR A 94 -0.41 -47.86 2.21
N ASP A 95 0.70 -47.95 2.94
CA ASP A 95 0.98 -47.06 4.07
C ASP A 95 1.29 -45.65 3.53
N VAL A 96 0.52 -44.66 3.98
CA VAL A 96 0.70 -43.24 3.61
C VAL A 96 1.28 -42.41 4.74
N ALA A 97 1.19 -42.89 5.99
CA ALA A 97 1.89 -42.33 7.13
C ALA A 97 2.09 -43.40 8.21
N THR A 98 3.27 -43.44 8.81
CA THR A 98 3.63 -44.37 9.89
C THR A 98 4.19 -43.60 11.08
N GLY A 99 4.11 -44.15 12.29
CA GLY A 99 4.72 -43.55 13.48
C GLY A 99 3.99 -42.32 14.02
N LEU A 100 2.73 -42.09 13.63
CA LEU A 100 1.96 -40.94 14.10
C LEU A 100 1.65 -41.06 15.59
N THR A 101 1.95 -40.03 16.38
CA THR A 101 1.66 -40.01 17.83
C THR A 101 0.32 -39.35 18.14
N THR A 102 -0.22 -38.58 17.20
CA THR A 102 -1.54 -37.93 17.28
C THR A 102 -2.60 -38.71 16.51
N PRO A 103 -3.86 -38.75 16.99
CA PRO A 103 -4.93 -39.51 16.35
C PRO A 103 -5.57 -38.76 15.15
N SER A 104 -4.73 -38.15 14.31
CA SER A 104 -5.12 -37.35 13.15
C SER A 104 -4.04 -37.33 12.10
N TYR A 105 -4.43 -37.22 10.83
CA TYR A 105 -3.52 -37.08 9.70
C TYR A 105 -4.20 -36.39 8.51
N THR A 106 -3.49 -35.47 7.85
CA THR A 106 -3.95 -34.86 6.60
C THR A 106 -3.17 -35.46 5.44
N ASN A 107 -3.87 -36.18 4.56
CA ASN A 107 -3.27 -36.73 3.35
C ASN A 107 -3.45 -35.74 2.18
N THR A 108 -2.35 -35.14 1.71
CA THR A 108 -2.33 -34.13 0.64
C THR A 108 -1.87 -34.71 -0.70
N GLY A 109 -1.91 -33.90 -1.76
CA GLY A 109 -1.46 -34.31 -3.10
C GLY A 109 -2.36 -35.35 -3.77
N LEU A 110 -3.63 -35.39 -3.39
CA LEU A 110 -4.63 -36.30 -3.94
C LEU A 110 -5.24 -35.75 -5.22
N THR A 111 -5.62 -36.63 -6.13
CA THR A 111 -6.33 -36.25 -7.37
C THR A 111 -7.80 -35.98 -7.04
N ASN A 112 -8.28 -34.77 -7.32
CA ASN A 112 -9.69 -34.43 -7.18
C ASN A 112 -10.58 -35.31 -8.07
N GLY A 113 -11.75 -35.70 -7.58
CA GLY A 113 -12.68 -36.62 -8.24
C GLY A 113 -12.37 -38.11 -7.99
N THR A 114 -11.21 -38.45 -7.44
CA THR A 114 -10.84 -39.83 -7.12
C THR A 114 -11.24 -40.18 -5.69
N THR A 115 -12.09 -41.19 -5.49
CA THR A 115 -12.42 -41.69 -4.15
C THR A 115 -11.25 -42.46 -3.55
N TYR A 116 -10.82 -42.09 -2.35
CA TYR A 116 -9.81 -42.80 -1.59
C TYR A 116 -10.42 -43.43 -0.35
N TYR A 117 -9.92 -44.62 -0.01
CA TYR A 117 -10.36 -45.39 1.14
C TYR A 117 -9.25 -45.51 2.17
N TYR A 118 -9.57 -45.39 3.45
CA TYR A 118 -8.60 -45.34 4.54
C TYR A 118 -8.94 -46.31 5.66
N VAL A 119 -7.88 -46.87 6.24
CA VAL A 119 -7.89 -47.60 7.50
C VAL A 119 -6.70 -47.17 8.35
N VAL A 120 -6.81 -47.30 9.67
CA VAL A 120 -5.72 -46.99 10.60
C VAL A 120 -5.45 -48.18 11.51
N SER A 121 -4.18 -48.49 11.78
CA SER A 121 -3.76 -49.45 12.81
C SER A 121 -2.94 -48.76 13.88
N ALA A 122 -3.07 -49.21 15.13
CA ALA A 122 -2.28 -48.76 16.27
C ALA A 122 -1.11 -49.72 16.56
N SER A 123 -0.03 -49.21 17.12
CA SER A 123 1.17 -50.01 17.43
C SER A 123 1.73 -49.69 18.80
N ASN A 124 2.34 -50.69 19.45
CA ASN A 124 3.20 -50.54 20.62
C ASN A 124 4.33 -51.58 20.59
N SER A 125 5.12 -51.69 21.66
CA SER A 125 6.23 -52.65 21.74
C SER A 125 5.81 -54.12 21.67
N ALA A 126 4.53 -54.43 21.87
CA ALA A 126 3.97 -55.78 21.78
C ALA A 126 3.44 -56.14 20.38
N GLY A 127 3.30 -55.16 19.48
CA GLY A 127 2.90 -55.38 18.08
C GLY A 127 1.85 -54.39 17.57
N HIS A 128 1.22 -54.77 16.46
CA HIS A 128 0.21 -53.97 15.75
C HIS A 128 -1.20 -54.46 16.05
N SER A 129 -2.15 -53.55 16.14
CA SER A 129 -3.57 -53.86 16.17
C SER A 129 -4.08 -54.32 14.80
N PRO A 130 -5.27 -54.93 14.73
CA PRO A 130 -6.07 -54.95 13.51
C PRO A 130 -6.34 -53.53 12.99
N ASN A 131 -6.70 -53.42 11.72
CA ASN A 131 -7.14 -52.17 11.11
C ASN A 131 -8.49 -51.72 11.69
N SER A 132 -8.72 -50.41 11.74
CA SER A 132 -10.03 -49.80 12.00
C SER A 132 -11.06 -50.20 10.93
N ALA A 133 -12.33 -49.85 11.18
CA ALA A 133 -13.32 -49.79 10.11
C ALA A 133 -12.84 -48.86 8.99
N GLN A 134 -13.12 -49.25 7.75
CA GLN A 134 -12.76 -48.48 6.56
C GLN A 134 -13.67 -47.24 6.43
N VAL A 135 -13.08 -46.11 6.06
CA VAL A 135 -13.82 -44.92 5.60
C VAL A 135 -13.37 -44.54 4.20
N SER A 136 -14.16 -43.71 3.53
CA SER A 136 -13.79 -43.14 2.24
C SER A 136 -14.14 -41.65 2.15
N ALA A 137 -13.42 -40.95 1.29
CA ALA A 137 -13.75 -39.59 0.90
C ALA A 137 -13.21 -39.30 -0.51
N THR A 138 -13.88 -38.40 -1.22
CA THR A 138 -13.50 -37.96 -2.57
C THR A 138 -13.11 -36.49 -2.48
N PRO A 139 -11.82 -36.15 -2.62
CA PRO A 139 -11.40 -34.75 -2.66
C PRO A 139 -11.99 -34.12 -3.93
N MET A 140 -12.43 -32.88 -3.82
CA MET A 140 -13.00 -32.14 -4.94
C MET A 140 -12.27 -30.81 -5.05
N ALA A 141 -12.13 -30.30 -6.27
CA ALA A 141 -11.63 -28.96 -6.46
C ALA A 141 -12.58 -28.01 -5.72
N GLY A 142 -12.08 -27.34 -4.69
CA GLY A 142 -12.86 -26.34 -4.00
C GLY A 142 -13.13 -25.21 -4.97
N THR A 143 -14.38 -25.01 -5.39
CA THR A 143 -14.82 -23.74 -5.94
C THR A 143 -15.00 -22.78 -4.77
N GLU A 144 -13.91 -22.31 -4.16
CA GLU A 144 -13.98 -21.02 -3.49
C GLU A 144 -14.17 -19.99 -4.61
N VAL A 145 -15.43 -19.72 -4.95
CA VAL A 145 -15.78 -18.46 -5.60
C VAL A 145 -15.37 -17.39 -4.60
N PRO A 146 -14.47 -16.45 -4.93
CA PRO A 146 -14.12 -15.37 -4.02
C PRO A 146 -15.41 -14.72 -3.52
N ALA A 147 -15.50 -14.32 -2.26
CA ALA A 147 -16.60 -13.43 -1.89
C ALA A 147 -16.43 -12.11 -2.65
N ALA A 148 -17.52 -11.40 -2.93
CA ALA A 148 -17.42 -10.02 -3.38
C ALA A 148 -16.59 -9.22 -2.34
N PRO A 149 -15.75 -8.26 -2.78
CA PRO A 149 -14.90 -7.52 -1.84
C PRO A 149 -15.74 -6.73 -0.83
N ALA A 150 -15.13 -6.39 0.31
CA ALA A 150 -15.73 -5.44 1.25
C ALA A 150 -15.79 -4.03 0.63
N ALA A 151 -16.69 -3.18 1.15
CA ALA A 151 -16.70 -1.77 0.77
C ALA A 151 -15.35 -1.11 1.13
N PRO A 152 -14.74 -0.32 0.23
CA PRO A 152 -13.51 0.38 0.54
C PRO A 152 -13.67 1.34 1.74
N ALA A 153 -12.64 1.42 2.57
CA ALA A 153 -12.58 2.29 3.74
C ALA A 153 -11.45 3.32 3.58
N GLY A 154 -11.49 4.38 4.41
CA GLY A 154 -10.46 5.41 4.43
C GLY A 154 -10.40 6.24 3.14
N LEU A 155 -11.51 6.35 2.40
CA LEU A 155 -11.58 7.26 1.26
C LEU A 155 -11.32 8.70 1.75
N THR A 156 -10.40 9.38 1.09
CA THR A 156 -10.10 10.80 1.31
C THR A 156 -10.16 11.55 -0.03
N ALA A 157 -10.45 12.85 0.04
CA ALA A 157 -10.51 13.74 -1.12
C ALA A 157 -9.75 15.03 -0.82
N THR A 158 -8.74 15.32 -1.63
CA THR A 158 -7.92 16.54 -1.54
C THR A 158 -8.21 17.40 -2.76
N ALA A 159 -8.73 18.62 -2.53
CA ALA A 159 -8.98 19.58 -3.59
C ALA A 159 -7.67 20.17 -4.15
N GLY A 160 -7.65 20.41 -5.46
CA GLY A 160 -6.67 21.24 -6.14
C GLY A 160 -7.35 22.10 -7.20
N ASN A 161 -6.56 22.81 -8.00
CA ASN A 161 -7.09 23.63 -9.09
C ASN A 161 -7.70 22.74 -10.19
N ALA A 162 -9.01 22.89 -10.41
CA ALA A 162 -9.80 22.13 -11.37
C ALA A 162 -9.68 20.60 -11.23
N GLN A 163 -9.32 20.10 -10.04
CA GLN A 163 -9.13 18.67 -9.80
C GLN A 163 -9.38 18.26 -8.34
N VAL A 164 -9.63 16.97 -8.13
CA VAL A 164 -9.65 16.33 -6.81
C VAL A 164 -8.81 15.07 -6.85
N SER A 165 -7.83 14.96 -5.96
CA SER A 165 -7.07 13.73 -5.74
C SER A 165 -7.74 12.88 -4.66
N LEU A 166 -7.98 11.61 -4.98
CA LEU A 166 -8.65 10.63 -4.12
C LEU A 166 -7.67 9.51 -3.77
N SER A 167 -7.73 9.03 -2.53
CA SER A 167 -7.04 7.82 -2.10
C SER A 167 -7.88 7.05 -1.09
N TRP A 168 -7.70 5.74 -1.02
CA TRP A 168 -8.39 4.85 -0.09
C TRP A 168 -7.49 3.68 0.31
N ASN A 169 -7.94 2.86 1.26
CA ASN A 169 -7.23 1.66 1.66
C ASN A 169 -7.44 0.53 0.63
N ALA A 170 -6.38 -0.21 0.30
CA ALA A 170 -6.49 -1.41 -0.52
C ALA A 170 -7.43 -2.44 0.14
N VAL A 171 -8.34 -3.01 -0.65
CA VAL A 171 -9.31 -4.01 -0.20
C VAL A 171 -8.80 -5.41 -0.56
N SER A 172 -8.70 -6.29 0.44
CA SER A 172 -8.32 -7.69 0.22
C SER A 172 -9.31 -8.38 -0.73
N GLY A 173 -8.78 -9.11 -1.72
CA GLY A 173 -9.59 -9.83 -2.71
C GLY A 173 -10.21 -8.96 -3.82
N ALA A 174 -9.97 -7.65 -3.84
CA ALA A 174 -10.34 -6.78 -4.95
C ALA A 174 -9.33 -6.87 -6.10
N THR A 175 -9.83 -6.93 -7.35
CA THR A 175 -9.00 -6.86 -8.56
C THR A 175 -9.08 -5.50 -9.23
N SER A 176 -10.11 -4.70 -8.94
CA SER A 176 -10.23 -3.33 -9.43
C SER A 176 -11.13 -2.46 -8.56
N TYR A 177 -11.10 -1.14 -8.80
CA TYR A 177 -11.97 -0.15 -8.18
C TYR A 177 -12.71 0.69 -9.23
N THR A 178 -13.88 1.17 -8.84
CA THR A 178 -14.69 2.14 -9.58
C THR A 178 -14.94 3.36 -8.72
N VAL A 179 -14.56 4.55 -9.21
CA VAL A 179 -14.83 5.83 -8.56
C VAL A 179 -16.07 6.45 -9.17
N LYS A 180 -16.99 6.89 -8.33
CA LYS A 180 -18.23 7.57 -8.74
C LYS A 180 -18.29 8.96 -8.13
N ARG A 181 -18.89 9.90 -8.86
CA ARG A 181 -18.99 11.31 -8.51
C ARG A 181 -20.43 11.80 -8.59
N ALA A 182 -20.82 12.69 -7.69
CA ALA A 182 -22.05 13.47 -7.74
C ALA A 182 -21.75 14.96 -7.49
N THR A 183 -22.64 15.84 -7.93
CA THR A 183 -22.63 17.28 -7.59
C THR A 183 -23.61 17.62 -6.47
N THR A 184 -24.40 16.64 -6.01
CA THR A 184 -25.34 16.77 -4.89
C THR A 184 -25.01 15.71 -3.85
N SER A 185 -25.10 16.08 -2.56
CA SER A 185 -24.89 15.14 -1.46
C SER A 185 -25.86 13.98 -1.55
N GLY A 186 -25.35 12.75 -1.43
CA GLY A 186 -26.16 11.53 -1.53
C GLY A 186 -26.46 11.06 -2.95
N GLY A 187 -26.01 11.78 -3.99
CA GLY A 187 -26.15 11.38 -5.39
C GLY A 187 -27.19 12.19 -6.17
N PRO A 188 -27.54 11.75 -7.40
CA PRO A 188 -27.11 10.51 -8.05
C PRO A 188 -25.62 10.53 -8.42
N TYR A 189 -24.96 9.37 -8.27
CA TYR A 189 -23.54 9.19 -8.62
C TYR A 189 -23.36 8.68 -10.04
N THR A 190 -22.34 9.18 -10.74
CA THR A 190 -21.91 8.70 -12.06
C THR A 190 -20.47 8.23 -12.02
N ASN A 191 -20.15 7.17 -12.76
CA ASN A 191 -18.78 6.63 -12.81
C ASN A 191 -17.86 7.65 -13.50
N VAL A 192 -16.75 7.98 -12.86
CA VAL A 192 -15.69 8.83 -13.42
C VAL A 192 -14.42 8.05 -13.72
N ALA A 193 -14.23 6.89 -13.09
CA ALA A 193 -13.17 5.94 -13.42
C ALA A 193 -13.60 4.51 -13.06
N THR A 194 -13.20 3.54 -13.87
CA THR A 194 -13.49 2.10 -13.68
C THR A 194 -12.23 1.29 -13.97
N GLY A 195 -12.07 0.14 -13.33
CA GLY A 195 -10.96 -0.77 -13.62
C GLY A 195 -9.61 -0.33 -13.01
N LEU A 196 -9.64 0.56 -12.01
CA LEU A 196 -8.42 1.04 -11.35
C LEU A 196 -7.80 -0.09 -10.53
N THR A 197 -6.50 -0.35 -10.70
CA THR A 197 -5.77 -1.37 -9.95
C THR A 197 -5.04 -0.80 -8.72
N THR A 198 -4.85 0.52 -8.69
CA THR A 198 -4.26 1.24 -7.56
C THR A 198 -5.36 1.90 -6.72
N PRO A 199 -5.19 2.02 -5.39
CA PRO A 199 -6.20 2.59 -4.51
C PRO A 199 -6.15 4.12 -4.47
N SER A 200 -6.06 4.74 -5.65
CA SER A 200 -5.94 6.19 -5.82
C SER A 200 -6.43 6.62 -7.20
N TYR A 201 -6.97 7.84 -7.30
CA TYR A 201 -7.38 8.43 -8.58
C TYR A 201 -7.39 9.95 -8.49
N THR A 202 -6.93 10.65 -9.54
CA THR A 202 -7.09 12.11 -9.65
C THR A 202 -8.13 12.41 -10.70
N ASN A 203 -9.24 13.02 -10.27
CA ASN A 203 -10.31 13.46 -11.15
C ASN A 203 -10.06 14.91 -11.58
N THR A 204 -9.77 15.13 -12.86
CA THR A 204 -9.40 16.44 -13.44
C THR A 204 -10.54 17.06 -14.25
N GLY A 205 -10.36 18.31 -14.71
CA GLY A 205 -11.35 19.01 -15.54
C GLY A 205 -12.62 19.41 -14.78
N LEU A 206 -12.50 19.62 -13.47
CA LEU A 206 -13.59 20.04 -12.61
C LEU A 206 -13.76 21.55 -12.63
N THR A 207 -14.97 22.01 -12.41
CA THR A 207 -15.27 23.43 -12.21
C THR A 207 -14.88 23.81 -10.78
N ASN A 208 -14.04 24.84 -10.66
CA ASN A 208 -13.71 25.40 -9.35
C ASN A 208 -14.96 25.96 -8.66
N ASP A 209 -14.90 26.01 -7.33
CA ASP A 209 -15.97 26.46 -6.43
C ASP A 209 -17.24 25.59 -6.47
N THR A 210 -17.20 24.46 -7.17
CA THR A 210 -18.26 23.45 -7.18
C THR A 210 -17.89 22.30 -6.24
N THR A 211 -18.73 22.01 -5.24
CA THR A 211 -18.53 20.84 -4.38
C THR A 211 -18.88 19.55 -5.11
N TYR A 212 -17.94 18.61 -5.14
CA TYR A 212 -18.14 17.27 -5.67
C TYR A 212 -18.10 16.23 -4.55
N TYR A 213 -19.00 15.25 -4.65
CA TYR A 213 -19.11 14.14 -3.71
C TYR A 213 -18.61 12.87 -4.39
N TYR A 214 -17.82 12.06 -3.68
CA TYR A 214 -17.20 10.87 -4.21
C TYR A 214 -17.51 9.64 -3.36
N VAL A 215 -17.72 8.51 -4.03
CA VAL A 215 -17.72 7.18 -3.44
C VAL A 215 -16.87 6.25 -4.29
N VAL A 216 -16.37 5.18 -3.69
CA VAL A 216 -15.62 4.14 -4.41
C VAL A 216 -16.18 2.76 -4.08
N SER A 217 -16.25 1.88 -5.08
CA SER A 217 -16.56 0.45 -4.91
C SER A 217 -15.39 -0.40 -5.38
N ALA A 218 -15.19 -1.55 -4.76
CA ALA A 218 -14.22 -2.57 -5.17
C ALA A 218 -14.91 -3.69 -5.95
N SER A 219 -14.20 -4.34 -6.86
CA SER A 219 -14.73 -5.43 -7.68
C SER A 219 -13.76 -6.59 -7.79
N ASN A 220 -14.29 -7.80 -7.94
CA ASN A 220 -13.56 -8.99 -8.37
C ASN A 220 -14.45 -9.87 -9.26
N SER A 221 -14.00 -11.09 -9.57
CA SER A 221 -14.75 -12.03 -10.41
C SER A 221 -16.11 -12.46 -9.84
N ALA A 222 -16.35 -12.26 -8.54
CA ALA A 222 -17.61 -12.59 -7.88
C ALA A 222 -18.60 -11.42 -7.81
N GLY A 223 -18.17 -10.20 -8.10
CA GLY A 223 -19.04 -9.03 -8.16
C GLY A 223 -18.44 -7.76 -7.55
N HIS A 224 -19.33 -6.82 -7.26
CA HIS A 224 -19.00 -5.50 -6.74
C HIS A 224 -19.33 -5.42 -5.24
N SER A 225 -18.50 -4.71 -4.48
CA SER A 225 -18.82 -4.30 -3.12
C SER A 225 -19.92 -3.24 -3.09
N PRO A 226 -20.53 -2.97 -1.92
CA PRO A 226 -21.18 -1.68 -1.67
C PRO A 226 -20.21 -0.51 -1.84
N ASP A 227 -20.75 0.70 -1.99
CA ASP A 227 -19.97 1.93 -2.02
C ASP A 227 -19.38 2.26 -0.64
N SER A 228 -18.22 2.92 -0.62
CA SER A 228 -17.64 3.51 0.58
C SER A 228 -18.54 4.57 1.21
N ALA A 229 -18.21 5.01 2.42
CA ALA A 229 -18.74 6.27 2.93
C ALA A 229 -18.38 7.42 1.96
N PRO A 230 -19.31 8.36 1.69
CA PRO A 230 -19.06 9.45 0.78
C PRO A 230 -18.11 10.47 1.40
N VAL A 231 -17.22 11.01 0.57
CA VAL A 231 -16.43 12.21 0.89
C VAL A 231 -16.79 13.32 -0.07
N SER A 232 -16.40 14.55 0.26
CA SER A 232 -16.58 15.69 -0.63
C SER A 232 -15.34 16.56 -0.67
N ALA A 233 -15.13 17.23 -1.79
CA ALA A 233 -14.11 18.25 -1.97
C ALA A 233 -14.62 19.33 -2.93
N THR A 234 -14.21 20.57 -2.69
CA THR A 234 -14.49 21.72 -3.56
C THR A 234 -13.16 22.15 -4.17
N PRO A 235 -12.87 21.79 -5.43
CA PRO A 235 -11.77 22.39 -6.18
C PRO A 235 -11.85 23.89 -6.10
N ALA A 236 -10.73 24.54 -5.87
CA ALA A 236 -10.64 25.99 -5.88
C ALA A 236 -9.47 26.36 -6.79
N GLY A 237 -9.62 27.48 -7.49
CA GLY A 237 -8.48 28.06 -8.19
C GLY A 237 -7.37 28.37 -7.19
N ASP A 238 -6.14 28.39 -7.67
CA ASP A 238 -5.05 28.92 -6.85
C ASP A 238 -5.41 30.35 -6.43
N PRO A 239 -5.23 30.72 -5.15
CA PRO A 239 -5.64 32.03 -4.66
C PRO A 239 -4.92 33.12 -5.46
N ILE A 240 -5.68 33.88 -6.24
CA ILE A 240 -5.17 35.08 -6.90
C ILE A 240 -5.02 36.15 -5.82
N ALA A 241 -3.82 36.69 -5.70
CA ALA A 241 -3.56 37.78 -4.80
C ALA A 241 -4.29 39.02 -5.30
N SER A 242 -5.28 39.47 -4.54
CA SER A 242 -5.91 40.76 -4.80
C SER A 242 -4.88 41.87 -4.58
N ASN A 243 -4.74 42.79 -5.53
CA ASN A 243 -3.95 44.02 -5.41
C ASN A 243 -2.43 43.86 -5.62
N LEU A 244 -2.02 43.10 -6.63
CA LEU A 244 -0.65 43.18 -7.18
C LEU A 244 -0.52 44.38 -8.12
N VAL A 245 0.63 45.05 -8.09
CA VAL A 245 0.96 46.16 -8.99
C VAL A 245 2.30 45.89 -9.65
N LEU A 246 2.35 45.98 -10.98
CA LEU A 246 3.62 45.95 -11.72
C LEU A 246 4.06 47.38 -12.06
N GLN A 247 5.25 47.72 -11.60
CA GLN A 247 5.90 48.96 -11.92
C GLN A 247 6.92 48.77 -13.04
N TYR A 248 7.07 49.81 -13.85
CA TYR A 248 8.02 49.90 -14.94
C TYR A 248 8.93 51.12 -14.75
N LYS A 249 10.17 50.98 -15.22
CA LYS A 249 11.12 52.06 -15.43
C LYS A 249 11.90 51.79 -16.72
N ALA A 250 12.12 52.83 -17.52
CA ALA A 250 13.03 52.81 -18.65
C ALA A 250 14.49 52.81 -18.12
N GLY A 251 15.20 51.70 -18.30
CA GLY A 251 16.64 51.58 -18.00
C GLY A 251 17.53 52.21 -19.07
N ASP A 252 16.98 52.37 -20.28
CA ASP A 252 17.49 53.20 -21.37
C ASP A 252 16.34 54.06 -21.89
N THR A 253 16.63 55.30 -22.27
CA THR A 253 15.62 56.23 -22.80
C THR A 253 15.84 56.52 -24.29
N ASN A 254 16.88 55.93 -24.90
CA ASN A 254 17.16 56.12 -26.32
C ASN A 254 16.23 55.25 -27.16
N ALA A 255 15.17 55.85 -27.72
CA ALA A 255 14.17 55.11 -28.50
C ALA A 255 14.68 54.51 -29.82
N THR A 256 15.94 54.72 -30.18
CA THR A 256 16.60 54.04 -31.30
C THR A 256 17.95 53.51 -30.83
N ASP A 257 17.96 52.28 -30.35
CA ASP A 257 19.15 51.59 -29.84
C ASP A 257 19.10 50.10 -30.21
N ASN A 258 20.25 49.42 -30.16
CA ASN A 258 20.34 47.97 -30.36
C ASN A 258 19.96 47.16 -29.11
N GLN A 259 19.53 47.84 -28.04
CA GLN A 259 19.09 47.26 -26.79
C GLN A 259 17.80 47.91 -26.29
N ILE A 260 16.89 47.10 -25.75
CA ILE A 260 15.74 47.56 -24.96
C ILE A 260 16.02 47.19 -23.51
N LYS A 261 15.85 48.13 -22.56
CA LYS A 261 16.17 47.91 -21.14
C LYS A 261 14.98 48.19 -20.21
N PRO A 262 13.90 47.39 -20.25
CA PRO A 262 12.77 47.58 -19.35
C PRO A 262 13.10 47.04 -17.96
N HIS A 263 12.94 47.86 -16.92
CA HIS A 263 13.15 47.44 -15.54
C HIS A 263 11.80 47.29 -14.83
N PHE A 264 11.68 46.30 -13.95
CA PHE A 264 10.43 45.96 -13.28
C PHE A 264 10.56 45.93 -11.75
N ASN A 265 9.45 46.22 -11.07
CA ASN A 265 9.26 45.97 -9.64
C ASN A 265 7.79 45.55 -9.41
N ILE A 266 7.56 44.47 -8.68
CA ILE A 266 6.23 43.98 -8.33
C ILE A 266 5.95 44.39 -6.89
N LYS A 267 4.84 45.09 -6.65
CA LYS A 267 4.33 45.38 -5.31
C LYS A 267 3.17 44.44 -4.97
N ASN A 268 3.21 43.90 -3.76
CA ASN A 268 2.08 43.19 -3.18
C ASN A 268 1.34 44.11 -2.21
N ASN A 269 0.32 44.81 -2.70
CA ASN A 269 -0.55 45.65 -1.86
C ASN A 269 -1.73 44.85 -1.28
N GLY A 270 -1.69 43.52 -1.41
CA GLY A 270 -2.66 42.60 -0.83
C GLY A 270 -2.37 42.30 0.64
N THR A 271 -3.18 41.37 1.19
CA THR A 271 -3.13 40.99 2.61
C THR A 271 -2.43 39.65 2.87
N SER A 272 -2.07 38.92 1.81
CA SER A 272 -1.40 37.61 1.89
C SER A 272 -0.10 37.63 1.10
N ALA A 273 0.86 36.79 1.51
CA ALA A 273 2.09 36.60 0.75
C ALA A 273 1.81 35.95 -0.62
N VAL A 274 2.64 36.27 -1.61
CA VAL A 274 2.51 35.78 -3.00
C VAL A 274 3.77 35.03 -3.40
N ASP A 275 3.63 33.75 -3.73
CA ASP A 275 4.70 32.95 -4.32
C ASP A 275 5.02 33.48 -5.72
N LEU A 276 6.28 33.91 -5.92
CA LEU A 276 6.74 34.50 -7.17
C LEU A 276 6.67 33.50 -8.33
N SER A 277 6.81 32.20 -8.07
CA SER A 277 6.76 31.16 -9.11
C SER A 277 5.40 31.05 -9.80
N THR A 278 4.36 31.63 -9.21
CA THR A 278 3.02 31.74 -9.83
C THR A 278 2.92 32.91 -10.80
N LEU A 279 3.89 33.84 -10.80
CA LEU A 279 3.82 35.09 -11.55
C LEU A 279 4.55 35.01 -12.89
N LYS A 280 4.07 35.83 -13.84
CA LYS A 280 4.77 36.14 -15.10
C LYS A 280 4.62 37.60 -15.45
N ILE A 281 5.67 38.23 -15.98
CA ILE A 281 5.61 39.61 -16.51
C ILE A 281 5.67 39.55 -18.03
N ARG A 282 4.89 40.39 -18.73
CA ARG A 282 5.05 40.63 -20.17
C ARG A 282 5.29 42.10 -20.51
N TYR A 283 6.21 42.30 -21.45
CA TYR A 283 6.50 43.57 -22.12
C TYR A 283 6.40 43.35 -23.63
N TYR A 284 5.49 44.09 -24.24
CA TYR A 284 5.10 44.04 -25.64
C TYR A 284 5.79 45.14 -26.45
N PHE A 285 6.34 44.76 -27.60
CA PHE A 285 7.13 45.63 -28.47
C PHE A 285 7.04 45.18 -29.93
N THR A 286 7.48 46.04 -30.83
CA THR A 286 7.71 45.76 -32.24
C THR A 286 9.17 45.41 -32.46
N LYS A 287 9.43 44.20 -32.98
CA LYS A 287 10.79 43.65 -33.07
C LYS A 287 11.63 44.26 -34.18
N GLU A 288 11.00 44.83 -35.19
CA GLU A 288 11.64 45.43 -36.36
C GLU A 288 12.57 44.46 -37.10
N GLY A 289 11.97 43.42 -37.70
CA GLY A 289 12.64 42.41 -38.48
C GLY A 289 12.55 41.00 -37.89
N SER A 290 13.32 40.06 -38.45
CA SER A 290 13.18 38.62 -38.16
C SER A 290 14.29 38.03 -37.29
N ALA A 291 15.37 38.77 -36.99
CA ALA A 291 16.53 38.29 -36.24
C ALA A 291 16.15 37.66 -34.89
N ALA A 292 16.82 36.60 -34.45
CA ALA A 292 16.50 35.99 -33.14
C ALA A 292 16.68 37.01 -31.99
N MET A 293 15.90 36.85 -30.91
CA MET A 293 16.00 37.71 -29.72
C MET A 293 16.92 37.07 -28.67
N ASN A 294 17.71 37.91 -28.01
CA ASN A 294 18.48 37.58 -26.82
C ASN A 294 17.98 38.42 -25.64
N GLY A 295 18.01 37.85 -24.44
CA GLY A 295 17.67 38.55 -23.20
C GLY A 295 18.68 38.23 -22.10
N SER A 296 18.86 39.16 -21.18
CA SER A 296 19.69 38.99 -19.98
C SER A 296 19.06 39.71 -18.80
N ILE A 297 19.03 39.05 -17.64
CA ILE A 297 18.77 39.72 -16.37
C ILE A 297 20.12 40.16 -15.82
N ASP A 298 20.43 41.45 -15.95
CA ASP A 298 21.72 41.99 -15.53
C ASP A 298 21.84 42.00 -14.00
N TRP A 299 20.72 42.28 -13.31
CA TRP A 299 20.61 42.21 -11.86
C TRP A 299 19.15 42.06 -11.42
N ALA A 300 18.92 41.34 -10.32
CA ALA A 300 17.62 41.33 -9.64
C ALA A 300 17.80 41.11 -8.13
N GLN A 301 17.05 41.83 -7.31
CA GLN A 301 17.07 41.68 -5.84
C GLN A 301 16.71 40.25 -5.39
N LEU A 302 15.87 39.56 -6.19
CA LEU A 302 15.43 38.18 -6.00
C LEU A 302 16.45 37.13 -6.49
N GLY A 303 17.60 37.58 -7.01
CA GLY A 303 18.63 36.75 -7.64
C GLY A 303 18.35 36.51 -9.13
N ALA A 304 19.24 37.00 -10.00
CA ALA A 304 19.06 36.93 -11.46
C ALA A 304 18.87 35.49 -11.99
N SER A 305 19.51 34.49 -11.37
CA SER A 305 19.38 33.07 -11.74
C SER A 305 18.00 32.48 -11.45
N ASN A 306 17.16 33.17 -10.69
CA ASN A 306 15.79 32.74 -10.40
C ASN A 306 14.78 33.24 -11.43
N LEU A 307 15.20 34.01 -12.43
CA LEU A 307 14.35 34.49 -13.51
C LEU A 307 14.64 33.74 -14.81
N GLN A 308 13.59 33.49 -15.57
CA GLN A 308 13.63 32.87 -16.89
C GLN A 308 13.07 33.85 -17.92
N ILE A 309 13.77 34.01 -19.04
CA ILE A 309 13.35 34.87 -20.15
C ILE A 309 12.88 33.99 -21.29
N SER A 310 11.70 34.30 -21.84
CA SER A 310 11.23 33.75 -23.11
C SER A 310 10.67 34.86 -23.99
N PHE A 311 10.62 34.61 -25.29
CA PHE A 311 10.04 35.53 -26.26
C PHE A 311 8.89 34.84 -26.98
N GLY A 312 7.79 35.56 -27.16
CA GLY A 312 6.61 35.06 -27.86
C GLY A 312 6.14 36.04 -28.93
N ASN A 313 5.34 35.54 -29.86
CA ASN A 313 4.74 36.36 -30.92
C ASN A 313 3.45 37.00 -30.42
N HIS A 314 3.17 38.21 -30.89
CA HIS A 314 1.92 38.93 -30.72
C HIS A 314 1.40 39.40 -32.10
N THR A 315 0.15 39.85 -32.18
CA THR A 315 -0.39 40.43 -33.42
C THR A 315 -1.11 41.72 -33.07
N GLY A 316 -0.42 42.84 -33.24
CA GLY A 316 -0.92 44.19 -33.00
C GLY A 316 -0.14 45.21 -33.85
N THR A 317 -0.64 46.44 -33.91
CA THR A 317 0.00 47.51 -34.69
C THR A 317 1.21 48.13 -34.01
N ASP A 318 1.24 48.09 -32.68
CA ASP A 318 2.32 48.57 -31.80
C ASP A 318 2.97 47.42 -31.00
N SER A 319 2.72 46.17 -31.40
CA SER A 319 3.43 45.00 -30.91
C SER A 319 3.26 43.78 -31.81
N ASP A 320 4.37 43.21 -32.25
CA ASP A 320 4.43 41.91 -32.95
C ASP A 320 5.09 40.82 -32.08
N THR A 321 5.68 41.22 -30.96
CA THR A 321 6.48 40.38 -30.09
C THR A 321 6.26 40.79 -28.63
N TYR A 322 6.42 39.85 -27.71
CA TYR A 322 6.59 40.16 -26.30
C TYR A 322 7.77 39.38 -25.71
N VAL A 323 8.36 39.95 -24.67
CA VAL A 323 9.22 39.21 -23.74
C VAL A 323 8.38 38.80 -22.53
N GLU A 324 8.56 37.57 -22.07
CA GLU A 324 7.95 37.06 -20.85
C GLU A 324 9.03 36.71 -19.83
N LEU A 325 8.89 37.25 -18.61
CA LEU A 325 9.70 36.86 -17.47
C LEU A 325 8.91 35.89 -16.59
N GLY A 326 9.46 34.68 -16.38
CA GLY A 326 8.99 33.73 -15.38
C GLY A 326 9.93 33.69 -14.17
N PHE A 327 9.41 33.24 -13.03
CA PHE A 327 10.17 33.09 -11.79
C PHE A 327 10.26 31.61 -11.39
N SER A 328 11.43 31.17 -10.97
CA SER A 328 11.60 29.85 -10.36
C SER A 328 11.13 29.86 -8.91
N SER A 329 10.93 28.68 -8.31
CA SER A 329 10.64 28.55 -6.88
C SER A 329 11.75 29.13 -5.99
N GLY A 330 12.98 29.23 -6.50
CA GLY A 330 14.11 29.86 -5.79
C GLY A 330 13.94 31.37 -5.57
N ALA A 331 13.04 32.04 -6.31
CA ALA A 331 12.72 33.45 -6.11
C ALA A 331 11.97 33.72 -4.79
N GLY A 332 11.33 32.69 -4.21
CA GLY A 332 10.59 32.80 -2.95
C GLY A 332 9.24 33.50 -3.11
N SER A 333 8.90 34.37 -2.16
CA SER A 333 7.59 35.05 -2.12
C SER A 333 7.72 36.53 -1.77
N ILE A 334 6.74 37.33 -2.20
CA ILE A 334 6.56 38.71 -1.76
C ILE A 334 5.56 38.72 -0.61
N ALA A 335 5.99 39.12 0.59
CA ALA A 335 5.10 39.28 1.74
C ALA A 335 3.99 40.32 1.48
N ALA A 336 2.90 40.26 2.24
CA ALA A 336 1.84 41.28 2.20
C ALA A 336 2.43 42.68 2.52
N GLY A 337 2.11 43.68 1.70
CA GLY A 337 2.72 45.02 1.76
C GLY A 337 4.17 45.11 1.26
N GLY A 338 4.75 44.00 0.81
CA GLY A 338 6.12 43.91 0.33
C GLY A 338 6.28 44.17 -1.17
N GLN A 339 7.51 44.02 -1.66
CA GLN A 339 7.83 44.15 -3.08
C GLN A 339 8.98 43.20 -3.50
N SER A 340 9.07 42.92 -4.81
CA SER A 340 10.18 42.12 -5.38
C SER A 340 11.53 42.81 -5.28
N GLY A 341 11.55 44.14 -5.27
CA GLY A 341 12.73 44.91 -5.62
C GLY A 341 12.94 44.94 -7.14
N GLU A 342 13.98 45.66 -7.57
CA GLU A 342 14.26 45.90 -8.98
C GLU A 342 14.72 44.62 -9.70
N ILE A 343 14.22 44.46 -10.93
CA ILE A 343 14.57 43.45 -11.91
C ILE A 343 15.02 44.19 -13.17
N GLN A 344 16.29 44.05 -13.54
CA GLN A 344 16.90 44.72 -14.69
C GLN A 344 16.96 43.78 -15.88
N LEU A 345 16.01 43.91 -16.81
CA LEU A 345 16.03 43.17 -18.06
C LEU A 345 16.70 44.02 -19.15
N ARG A 346 17.57 43.38 -19.91
CA ARG A 346 18.15 43.91 -21.15
C ARG A 346 17.93 42.91 -22.27
N MET A 347 17.51 43.41 -23.43
CA MET A 347 17.22 42.60 -24.61
C MET A 347 17.95 43.14 -25.82
N SER A 348 18.30 42.27 -26.75
CA SER A 348 18.87 42.66 -28.04
C SER A 348 18.43 41.70 -29.14
N LYS A 349 18.54 42.12 -30.40
CA LYS A 349 18.55 41.18 -31.52
C LYS A 349 19.91 40.48 -31.59
N ALA A 350 19.93 39.24 -32.11
CA ALA A 350 21.15 38.45 -32.26
C ALA A 350 22.14 39.05 -33.25
N ASP A 351 21.66 39.84 -34.21
CA ASP A 351 22.46 40.58 -35.18
C ASP A 351 22.81 42.00 -34.73
N TRP A 352 22.40 42.42 -33.53
CA TRP A 352 22.60 43.75 -32.97
C TRP A 352 22.02 44.90 -33.81
N SER A 353 21.05 44.63 -34.68
CA SER A 353 20.30 45.68 -35.36
C SER A 353 19.46 46.50 -34.37
N ASN A 354 19.23 47.77 -34.68
CA ASN A 354 18.48 48.68 -33.80
C ASN A 354 16.99 48.34 -33.73
N PHE A 355 16.38 48.62 -32.58
CA PHE A 355 14.93 48.75 -32.41
C PHE A 355 14.49 50.18 -32.67
N ASN A 356 13.18 50.36 -32.90
CA ASN A 356 12.49 51.61 -32.71
C ASN A 356 11.56 51.40 -31.52
N GLU A 357 11.80 52.07 -30.39
CA GLU A 357 10.95 51.91 -29.20
C GLU A 357 9.76 52.89 -29.21
N GLU A 358 9.74 53.92 -30.08
CA GLU A 358 8.65 54.90 -30.13
C GLU A 358 7.30 54.28 -30.55
N ASN A 359 7.33 53.18 -31.29
CA ASN A 359 6.16 52.42 -31.71
C ASN A 359 5.90 51.15 -30.86
N ASP A 360 6.64 50.96 -29.77
CA ASP A 360 6.42 49.84 -28.87
C ASP A 360 5.26 50.10 -27.92
N TYR A 361 4.37 49.12 -27.76
CA TYR A 361 3.25 49.22 -26.82
C TYR A 361 3.72 49.50 -25.39
N SER A 362 4.77 48.83 -24.92
CA SER A 362 5.13 48.91 -23.50
C SER A 362 6.09 50.04 -23.16
N PHE A 363 6.71 50.67 -24.16
CA PHE A 363 7.74 51.68 -23.96
C PHE A 363 7.15 53.04 -23.53
N ASP A 364 7.82 53.67 -22.56
CA ASP A 364 7.68 55.10 -22.29
C ASP A 364 9.01 55.62 -21.71
N GLY A 365 9.83 56.20 -22.57
CA GLY A 365 11.14 56.77 -22.20
C GLY A 365 11.08 57.89 -21.16
N THR A 366 9.89 58.44 -20.84
CA THR A 366 9.75 59.43 -19.76
C THR A 366 9.74 58.79 -18.36
N LYS A 367 9.53 57.47 -18.26
CA LYS A 367 9.51 56.73 -16.98
C LYS A 367 10.92 56.40 -16.47
N THR A 368 11.68 57.42 -16.10
CA THR A 368 13.06 57.27 -15.58
C THR A 368 13.12 56.83 -14.11
N ALA A 369 11.98 56.69 -13.45
CA ALA A 369 11.81 56.10 -12.12
C ALA A 369 10.65 55.10 -12.13
N PHE A 370 10.62 54.17 -11.17
CA PHE A 370 9.56 53.17 -11.07
C PHE A 370 8.19 53.84 -10.92
N ALA A 371 7.32 53.60 -11.91
CA ALA A 371 5.96 54.06 -11.94
C ALA A 371 5.01 52.89 -12.21
N ASP A 372 3.82 52.96 -11.64
CA ASP A 372 2.74 52.03 -11.95
C ASP A 372 2.38 52.22 -13.43
N TRP A 373 2.53 51.16 -14.22
CA TRP A 373 2.45 51.26 -15.67
C TRP A 373 1.53 50.19 -16.22
N SER A 374 0.42 50.61 -16.83
CA SER A 374 -0.61 49.70 -17.30
C SER A 374 -0.32 49.11 -18.68
N ARG A 375 0.74 49.54 -19.36
CA ARG A 375 1.16 48.97 -20.66
C ARG A 375 2.19 47.84 -20.50
N VAL A 376 2.40 47.35 -19.28
CA VAL A 376 3.10 46.10 -18.97
C VAL A 376 2.15 45.22 -18.18
N VAL A 377 2.20 43.91 -18.41
CA VAL A 377 1.17 42.99 -17.88
C VAL A 377 1.79 42.03 -16.88
N LEU A 378 1.13 41.87 -15.73
CA LEU A 378 1.46 40.84 -14.75
C LEU A 378 0.38 39.76 -14.80
N TYR A 379 0.80 38.51 -14.86
CA TYR A 379 -0.07 37.35 -14.75
C TYR A 379 0.21 36.62 -13.46
N GLN A 380 -0.83 36.03 -12.88
CA GLN A 380 -0.73 35.05 -11.81
C GLN A 380 -1.47 33.79 -12.26
N ASN A 381 -0.80 32.64 -12.26
CA ASN A 381 -1.35 31.36 -12.71
C ASN A 381 -2.02 31.45 -14.10
N GLY A 382 -1.45 32.28 -14.99
CA GLY A 382 -1.94 32.48 -16.36
C GLY A 382 -3.09 33.48 -16.51
N THR A 383 -3.65 34.01 -15.43
CA THR A 383 -4.65 35.09 -15.47
C THR A 383 -3.97 36.45 -15.33
N ALA A 384 -4.30 37.42 -16.20
CA ALA A 384 -3.82 38.80 -16.06
C ALA A 384 -4.38 39.43 -14.77
N VAL A 385 -3.50 39.95 -13.93
CA VAL A 385 -3.83 40.56 -12.62
C VAL A 385 -3.43 42.03 -12.53
N TRP A 386 -2.62 42.52 -13.45
CA TRP A 386 -2.28 43.94 -13.60
C TRP A 386 -1.97 44.28 -15.06
N GLY A 387 -2.31 45.50 -15.47
CA GLY A 387 -2.03 46.03 -16.80
C GLY A 387 -3.06 45.61 -17.85
N ASN A 388 -2.87 46.12 -19.06
CA ASN A 388 -3.71 45.86 -20.21
C ASN A 388 -2.85 45.19 -21.29
N GLU A 389 -3.33 44.10 -21.87
CA GLU A 389 -2.75 43.57 -23.09
C GLU A 389 -3.03 44.55 -24.26
N PRO A 390 -2.12 44.65 -25.26
CA PRO A 390 -2.34 45.42 -26.49
C PRO A 390 -3.54 44.96 -27.32
#